data_AF-A0A2E5KMT9-F1
#
_entry.id   AF-A0A2E5KMT9-F1
#
_cell.length_a   1.000
_cell.length_b   1.000
_cell.length_c   1.000
_cell.angle_alpha   90.00
_cell.angle_beta   90.00
_cell.angle_gamma   90.00
#
_symmetry.space_group_name_H-M   'P 1'
#
loop_
_entity.id
_entity.type
_entity.pdbx_description
1 polymer ?
#
loop_
_entity_poly.entity_id
_entity_poly.type
_entity_poly.pdbx_seq_one_letter_code
_entity_poly.pdbx_strand_id
1 'polypeptide(L)'
;MPNDPDFQRRVVKAALDLLDNDDTPVLVEYPEEAPAAAKGNDDDGWVCPISLPAQVKDPKEETITEALSREIAELAPWYDLAVQKSGRTTVGSSGFDVPAAGEFIVSFLSDGIPDSPIEGERVDRVLKWACDDLKAYYYEAMLAQPGGPSSLDLDEWFFGQTTAGAVFFGVQKVLLDDDDEINQFVGKERLIPRNQQYWSPLD
;
A
#
# COMPACT_ATOMS: atom_id res chain seq x y z
N MET A 1 -10.69 19.73 -1.40
CA MET A 1 -9.42 19.43 -2.07
C MET A 1 -8.32 19.11 -1.07
N PRO A 2 -7.35 18.24 -1.41
CA PRO A 2 -6.15 18.07 -0.59
C PRO A 2 -5.48 19.43 -0.38
N ASN A 3 -4.98 19.69 0.83
CA ASN A 3 -4.27 20.93 1.20
C ASN A 3 -5.06 22.25 1.11
N ASP A 4 -6.40 22.22 1.10
CA ASP A 4 -7.23 23.40 1.29
C ASP A 4 -7.92 23.35 2.67
N PRO A 5 -7.23 23.80 3.74
CA PRO A 5 -7.74 23.67 5.11
C PRO A 5 -9.00 24.49 5.35
N ASP A 6 -9.17 25.62 4.65
CA ASP A 6 -10.34 26.48 4.81
C ASP A 6 -11.57 25.83 4.20
N PHE A 7 -11.47 25.28 2.99
CA PHE A 7 -12.55 24.50 2.37
C PHE A 7 -12.87 23.25 3.20
N GLN A 8 -11.86 22.48 3.58
CA GLN A 8 -12.04 21.26 4.39
C GLN A 8 -12.77 21.57 5.70
N ARG A 9 -12.39 22.67 6.38
CA ARG A 9 -13.04 23.09 7.62
C ARG A 9 -14.50 23.49 7.42
N ARG A 10 -14.84 24.18 6.31
CA ARG A 10 -16.23 24.53 5.99
C ARG A 10 -17.08 23.28 5.76
N VAL A 11 -16.57 22.30 5.00
CA VAL A 11 -17.24 21.02 4.74
C VAL A 11 -17.49 20.25 6.04
N VAL A 12 -16.46 20.11 6.89
CA VAL A 12 -16.60 19.40 8.17
C VAL A 12 -17.60 20.11 9.08
N LYS A 13 -17.56 21.44 9.14
CA LYS A 13 -18.52 22.21 9.93
C LYS A 13 -19.96 21.99 9.45
N ALA A 14 -20.21 22.09 8.14
CA ALA A 14 -21.53 21.86 7.59
C ALA A 14 -22.05 20.44 7.85
N ALA A 15 -21.17 19.42 7.81
CA ALA A 15 -21.53 18.05 8.16
C ALA A 15 -21.83 17.88 9.66
N LEU A 16 -21.08 18.54 10.55
CA LEU A 16 -21.32 18.51 11.98
C LEU A 16 -22.61 19.24 12.37
N ASP A 17 -22.95 20.35 11.70
CA ASP A 17 -24.20 21.08 11.92
C ASP A 17 -25.44 20.20 11.60
N LEU A 18 -25.29 19.11 10.83
CA LEU A 18 -26.39 18.13 10.62
C LEU A 18 -26.73 17.34 11.88
N LEU A 19 -25.80 17.17 12.83
CA LEU A 19 -26.03 16.44 14.08
C LEU A 19 -26.97 17.19 15.03
N ASP A 20 -27.10 18.51 14.87
CA ASP A 20 -28.00 19.34 15.66
C ASP A 20 -29.46 19.29 15.15
N ASN A 21 -29.74 18.50 14.10
CA ASN A 21 -31.11 18.29 13.64
C ASN A 21 -31.77 17.16 14.44
N ASP A 22 -32.88 17.49 15.10
CA ASP A 22 -33.69 16.55 15.90
C ASP A 22 -34.51 15.58 15.04
N ASP A 23 -34.61 15.82 13.73
CA ASP A 23 -35.36 14.97 12.80
C ASP A 23 -34.49 13.83 12.21
N THR A 24 -35.15 12.71 11.92
CA THR A 24 -34.66 11.48 11.24
C THR A 24 -33.68 11.72 10.08
N PRO A 25 -32.83 10.74 9.68
CA PRO A 25 -31.69 10.93 8.77
C PRO A 25 -31.88 12.05 7.74
N VAL A 26 -31.16 13.15 7.97
CA VAL A 26 -31.22 14.37 7.18
C VAL A 26 -30.15 14.33 6.10
N LEU A 27 -30.57 14.45 4.84
CA LEU A 27 -29.68 14.66 3.69
C LEU A 27 -29.87 16.10 3.21
N VAL A 28 -28.79 16.88 3.25
CA VAL A 28 -28.76 18.28 2.78
C VAL A 28 -27.67 18.42 1.73
N GLU A 29 -27.98 19.14 0.65
CA GLU A 29 -27.04 19.45 -0.40
C GLU A 29 -26.06 20.54 0.07
N TYR A 30 -24.76 20.27 -0.02
CA TYR A 30 -23.74 21.24 0.32
C TYR A 30 -23.56 22.22 -0.85
N PRO A 31 -23.75 23.53 -0.65
CA PRO A 31 -23.89 24.50 -1.75
C PRO A 31 -22.57 24.89 -2.42
N GLU A 32 -21.44 24.62 -1.77
CA GLU A 32 -20.12 24.95 -2.29
C GLU A 32 -19.57 23.74 -3.05
N GLU A 33 -19.48 23.87 -4.37
CA GLU A 33 -18.79 22.91 -5.22
C GLU A 33 -17.34 22.78 -4.78
N ALA A 34 -16.83 21.55 -4.75
CA ALA A 34 -15.43 21.34 -4.44
C ALA A 34 -14.58 22.08 -5.49
N PRO A 35 -13.56 22.85 -5.07
CA PRO A 35 -12.61 23.44 -6.00
C PRO A 35 -12.10 22.34 -6.91
N ALA A 36 -11.86 22.59 -8.20
CA ALA A 36 -11.22 21.59 -9.04
C ALA A 36 -9.96 21.09 -8.34
N ALA A 37 -9.74 19.77 -8.34
CA ALA A 37 -8.51 19.24 -7.80
C ALA A 37 -7.41 19.97 -8.53
N ALA A 38 -6.39 20.41 -7.79
CA ALA A 38 -5.11 20.65 -8.42
C ALA A 38 -4.79 19.31 -9.08
N LYS A 39 -5.13 19.19 -10.37
CA LYS A 39 -4.77 18.07 -11.21
C LYS A 39 -3.28 17.97 -11.01
N GLY A 40 -2.83 16.91 -10.36
CA GLY A 40 -1.41 16.62 -10.33
C GLY A 40 -1.09 16.26 -11.76
N ASN A 41 -0.77 17.26 -12.59
CA ASN A 41 -0.49 17.12 -14.02
C ASN A 41 -1.20 15.93 -14.70
N ASP A 42 -2.54 15.85 -14.63
CA ASP A 42 -3.27 14.74 -15.28
C ASP A 42 -3.05 14.68 -16.82
N ASP A 43 -2.42 15.71 -17.41
CA ASP A 43 -2.07 15.79 -18.84
C ASP A 43 -0.60 15.38 -19.15
N ASP A 44 0.28 15.29 -18.14
CA ASP A 44 1.62 14.73 -18.29
C ASP A 44 1.66 13.43 -17.49
N GLY A 45 1.38 12.30 -18.17
CA GLY A 45 1.39 10.97 -17.55
C GLY A 45 2.55 10.85 -16.57
N TRP A 46 2.23 10.66 -15.29
CA TRP A 46 3.22 10.61 -14.23
C TRP A 46 4.23 9.52 -14.55
N VAL A 47 5.52 9.88 -14.59
CA VAL A 47 6.62 8.95 -14.79
C VAL A 47 7.29 8.74 -13.46
N CYS A 48 7.36 7.49 -13.00
CA CYS A 48 8.08 7.13 -11.79
C CYS A 48 9.55 7.59 -11.90
N PRO A 49 10.03 8.49 -11.01
CA PRO A 49 11.40 8.97 -11.06
C PRO A 49 12.42 7.91 -10.60
N ILE A 50 11.95 6.88 -9.87
CA ILE A 50 12.78 5.74 -9.49
C ILE A 50 12.78 4.72 -10.62
N SER A 51 13.93 4.56 -11.26
CA SER A 51 14.18 3.41 -12.11
C SER A 51 14.57 2.22 -11.23
N LEU A 52 13.56 1.52 -10.70
CA LEU A 52 13.79 0.22 -10.09
C LEU A 52 14.18 -0.78 -11.19
N PRO A 53 15.11 -1.71 -10.93
CA PRO A 53 15.39 -2.79 -11.87
C PRO A 53 14.10 -3.56 -12.16
N ALA A 54 13.94 -3.99 -13.41
CA ALA A 54 12.77 -4.78 -13.80
C ALA A 54 12.66 -6.03 -12.92
N GLN A 55 11.42 -6.43 -12.64
CA GLN A 55 11.10 -7.66 -11.91
C GLN A 55 11.93 -8.84 -12.43
N VAL A 56 12.43 -9.68 -11.51
CA VAL A 56 13.21 -10.87 -11.85
C VAL A 56 12.41 -11.76 -12.79
N LYS A 57 12.99 -12.07 -13.95
CA LYS A 57 12.36 -12.93 -14.97
C LYS A 57 12.87 -14.37 -14.94
N ASP A 58 14.07 -14.60 -14.41
CA ASP A 58 14.66 -15.93 -14.24
C ASP A 58 15.21 -16.11 -12.82
N PRO A 59 14.64 -17.02 -12.00
CA PRO A 59 15.13 -17.35 -10.66
C PRO A 59 16.58 -17.84 -10.61
N LYS A 60 17.20 -18.20 -11.75
CA LYS A 60 18.62 -18.58 -11.83
C LYS A 60 19.58 -17.39 -11.79
N GLU A 61 19.10 -16.19 -12.12
CA GLU A 61 19.91 -14.97 -12.10
C GLU A 61 19.85 -14.30 -10.73
N GLU A 62 18.69 -14.34 -10.08
CA GLU A 62 18.46 -13.77 -8.75
C GLU A 62 17.23 -14.43 -8.12
N THR A 63 17.26 -14.70 -6.82
CA THR A 63 16.08 -15.20 -6.11
C THR A 63 15.09 -14.07 -5.80
N ILE A 64 13.81 -14.39 -5.63
CA ILE A 64 12.79 -13.39 -5.27
C ILE A 64 13.12 -12.65 -3.96
N THR A 65 13.73 -13.36 -3.00
CA THR A 65 14.20 -12.80 -1.73
C THR A 65 15.31 -11.77 -1.95
N GLU A 66 16.32 -12.11 -2.77
CA GLU A 66 17.43 -11.19 -3.06
C GLU A 66 16.94 -9.94 -3.79
N ALA A 67 16.04 -10.11 -4.76
CA ALA A 67 15.46 -9.00 -5.51
C ALA A 67 14.64 -8.06 -4.63
N LEU A 68 13.80 -8.60 -3.75
CA LEU A 68 13.02 -7.80 -2.81
C LEU A 68 13.94 -7.05 -1.83
N SER A 69 14.95 -7.71 -1.29
CA SER A 69 15.92 -7.10 -0.37
C SER A 69 16.71 -5.97 -1.04
N ARG A 70 17.10 -6.13 -2.30
CA ARG A 70 17.72 -5.05 -3.10
C ARG A 70 16.75 -3.88 -3.27
N GLU A 71 15.51 -4.15 -3.68
CA GLU A 71 14.49 -3.12 -3.91
C GLU A 71 14.20 -2.30 -2.64
N ILE A 72 14.09 -2.96 -1.49
CA ILE A 72 13.98 -2.31 -0.18
C ILE A 72 15.22 -1.42 0.07
N ALA A 73 16.43 -1.93 -0.15
CA ALA A 73 17.65 -1.14 0.07
C ALA A 73 17.75 0.10 -0.84
N GLU A 74 17.30 0.00 -2.09
CA GLU A 74 17.30 1.12 -3.06
C GLU A 74 16.32 2.23 -2.65
N LEU A 75 15.21 1.89 -1.99
CA LEU A 75 14.21 2.85 -1.51
C LEU A 75 14.57 3.51 -0.18
N ALA A 76 15.52 2.96 0.58
CA ALA A 76 15.84 3.43 1.93
C ALA A 76 16.18 4.93 2.03
N PRO A 77 17.00 5.52 1.13
CA PRO A 77 17.29 6.96 1.19
C PRO A 77 16.04 7.84 1.00
N TRP A 78 15.09 7.38 0.20
CA TRP A 78 13.84 8.10 -0.07
C TRP A 78 12.88 7.99 1.11
N TYR A 79 12.78 6.81 1.70
CA TYR A 79 12.02 6.61 2.92
C TYR A 79 12.58 7.47 4.07
N ASP A 80 13.90 7.48 4.29
CA ASP A 80 14.54 8.32 5.30
C ASP A 80 14.23 9.80 5.10
N LEU A 81 14.22 10.27 3.84
CA LEU A 81 13.82 11.62 3.49
C LEU A 81 12.33 11.88 3.80
N ALA A 82 11.45 10.90 3.53
CA ALA A 82 10.02 10.97 3.83
C ALA A 82 9.77 11.20 5.33
N VAL A 83 10.45 10.39 6.15
CA VAL A 83 10.39 10.44 7.62
C VAL A 83 10.92 11.77 8.12
N GLN A 84 12.07 12.22 7.62
CA GLN A 84 12.66 13.51 8.01
C GLN A 84 11.75 14.70 7.68
N LYS A 85 11.12 14.70 6.50
CA LYS A 85 10.18 15.77 6.09
C LYS A 85 8.89 15.76 6.89
N SER A 86 8.34 14.58 7.18
CA SER A 86 7.04 14.43 7.82
C SER A 86 7.10 14.45 9.35
N GLY A 87 8.27 14.15 9.94
CA GLY A 87 8.46 13.98 11.38
C GLY A 87 7.76 12.74 11.97
N ARG A 88 7.18 11.88 11.13
CA ARG A 88 6.44 10.67 11.50
C ARG A 88 6.45 9.68 10.33
N THR A 89 6.11 8.42 10.62
CA THR A 89 5.88 7.35 9.65
C THR A 89 4.64 6.54 10.03
N THR A 90 4.06 5.86 9.06
CA THR A 90 2.98 4.87 9.21
C THR A 90 3.49 3.43 9.21
N VAL A 91 4.79 3.21 8.99
CA VAL A 91 5.45 1.92 9.13
C VAL A 91 5.62 1.55 10.62
N GLY A 92 5.41 0.27 10.94
CA GLY A 92 5.72 -0.33 12.24
C GLY A 92 4.55 -1.06 12.89
N SER A 93 3.44 -1.27 12.17
CA SER A 93 2.25 -1.97 12.66
C SER A 93 2.53 -3.45 13.01
N SER A 94 3.47 -4.07 12.30
CA SER A 94 3.90 -5.46 12.55
C SER A 94 4.95 -5.59 13.65
N GLY A 95 5.64 -4.48 13.98
CA GLY A 95 6.80 -4.49 14.89
C GLY A 95 8.09 -5.02 14.26
N PHE A 96 8.08 -5.41 12.98
CA PHE A 96 9.29 -5.74 12.24
C PHE A 96 9.99 -4.49 11.72
N ASP A 97 11.30 -4.60 11.49
CA ASP A 97 11.95 -3.70 10.54
C ASP A 97 11.54 -4.08 9.10
N VAL A 98 11.73 -3.15 8.16
CA VAL A 98 11.24 -3.32 6.78
C VAL A 98 11.88 -4.53 6.08
N PRO A 99 13.20 -4.79 6.19
CA PRO A 99 13.80 -6.00 5.65
C PRO A 99 13.19 -7.29 6.24
N ALA A 100 13.02 -7.38 7.56
CA ALA A 100 12.43 -8.56 8.20
C ALA A 100 10.96 -8.75 7.82
N ALA A 101 10.19 -7.66 7.64
CA ALA A 101 8.84 -7.74 7.10
C ALA A 101 8.84 -8.33 5.68
N GLY A 102 9.78 -7.90 4.82
CA GLY A 102 9.95 -8.45 3.48
C GLY A 102 10.28 -9.94 3.47
N GLU A 103 11.25 -10.37 4.29
CA GLU A 103 11.62 -11.78 4.45
C GLU A 103 10.44 -12.63 4.94
N PHE A 104 9.71 -12.14 5.94
CA PHE A 104 8.53 -12.82 6.46
C PHE A 104 7.44 -12.98 5.39
N ILE A 105 7.16 -11.94 4.60
CA ILE A 105 6.17 -12.03 3.51
C ILE A 105 6.64 -13.05 2.46
N VAL A 106 7.91 -13.03 2.07
CA VAL A 106 8.46 -13.98 1.08
C VAL A 106 8.42 -15.43 1.57
N SER A 107 8.48 -15.67 2.88
CA SER A 107 8.42 -17.03 3.42
C SER A 107 7.15 -17.80 3.03
N PHE A 108 6.03 -17.10 2.77
CA PHE A 108 4.78 -17.70 2.28
C PHE A 108 4.91 -18.29 0.87
N LEU A 109 5.91 -17.89 0.08
CA LEU A 109 6.13 -18.38 -1.29
C LEU A 109 6.96 -19.68 -1.34
N SER A 110 7.42 -20.18 -0.19
CA SER A 110 8.27 -21.37 -0.12
C SER A 110 7.41 -22.65 -0.06
N ASP A 111 7.24 -23.25 1.13
CA ASP A 111 6.60 -24.56 1.31
C ASP A 111 5.25 -24.47 2.05
N GLY A 112 4.48 -23.40 1.79
CA GLY A 112 3.16 -23.17 2.38
C GLY A 112 3.14 -22.07 3.46
N ILE A 113 2.03 -22.00 4.20
CA ILE A 113 1.82 -20.95 5.21
C ILE A 113 2.72 -21.22 6.43
N PRO A 114 3.62 -20.29 6.80
CA PRO A 114 4.51 -20.46 7.95
C PRO A 114 3.75 -20.37 9.27
N ASP A 115 4.39 -20.81 10.35
CA ASP A 115 3.90 -20.53 11.70
C ASP A 115 3.92 -19.04 12.00
N SER A 116 3.03 -18.58 12.89
CA SER A 116 3.03 -17.20 13.33
C SER A 116 4.32 -16.87 14.09
N PRO A 117 5.07 -15.83 13.68
CA PRO A 117 6.29 -15.41 14.36
C PRO A 117 5.99 -14.63 15.65
N ILE A 118 4.73 -14.26 15.90
CA ILE A 118 4.31 -13.54 17.11
C ILE A 118 3.41 -14.45 17.94
N GLU A 119 3.84 -14.71 19.18
CA GLU A 119 3.11 -15.57 20.11
C GLU A 119 1.69 -15.05 20.39
N GLY A 120 0.69 -15.93 20.28
CA GLY A 120 -0.72 -15.58 20.50
C GLY A 120 -1.41 -14.92 19.30
N GLU A 121 -0.66 -14.58 18.26
CA GLU A 121 -1.20 -13.97 17.04
C GLU A 121 -1.40 -15.02 15.94
N ARG A 122 -2.43 -14.85 15.10
CA ARG A 122 -2.61 -15.69 13.92
C ARG A 122 -1.71 -15.19 12.79
N VAL A 123 -1.13 -16.12 12.03
CA VAL A 123 -0.16 -15.81 10.97
C VAL A 123 -0.74 -14.90 9.88
N ASP A 124 -2.01 -15.06 9.52
CA ASP A 124 -2.71 -14.23 8.52
C ASP A 124 -2.81 -12.76 8.94
N ARG A 125 -2.97 -12.53 10.25
CA ARG A 125 -3.01 -11.18 10.83
C ARG A 125 -1.63 -10.55 10.84
N VAL A 126 -0.60 -11.30 11.22
CA VAL A 126 0.79 -10.83 11.20
C VAL A 126 1.22 -10.52 9.76
N LEU A 127 0.85 -11.37 8.80
CA LEU A 127 1.08 -11.13 7.37
C LEU A 127 0.45 -9.82 6.92
N LYS A 128 -0.82 -9.56 7.27
CA LYS A 128 -1.48 -8.31 6.91
C LYS A 128 -0.73 -7.09 7.45
N TRP A 129 -0.26 -7.14 8.69
CA TRP A 129 0.52 -6.04 9.27
C TRP A 129 1.86 -5.85 8.57
N ALA A 130 2.59 -6.93 8.27
CA ALA A 130 3.84 -6.85 7.53
C ALA A 130 3.64 -6.29 6.13
N CYS A 131 2.57 -6.70 5.43
CA CYS A 131 2.20 -6.15 4.13
C CYS A 131 1.83 -4.67 4.20
N ASP A 132 1.13 -4.23 5.24
CA ASP A 132 0.81 -2.81 5.43
C ASP A 132 2.06 -1.98 5.66
N ASP A 133 3.00 -2.48 6.47
CA ASP A 133 4.28 -1.82 6.72
C ASP A 133 5.12 -1.72 5.45
N LEU A 134 5.21 -2.81 4.68
CA LEU A 134 5.97 -2.80 3.43
C LEU A 134 5.33 -1.85 2.40
N LYS A 135 4.00 -1.84 2.27
CA LYS A 135 3.30 -0.91 1.37
C LYS A 135 3.47 0.55 1.80
N ALA A 136 3.32 0.83 3.09
CA ALA A 136 3.55 2.15 3.67
C ALA A 136 4.97 2.65 3.40
N TYR A 137 5.97 1.78 3.57
CA TYR A 137 7.36 2.09 3.26
C TYR A 137 7.56 2.53 1.80
N TYR A 138 7.01 1.77 0.85
CA TYR A 138 7.09 2.10 -0.58
C TYR A 138 6.38 3.40 -0.91
N TYR A 139 5.20 3.63 -0.33
CA TYR A 139 4.41 4.83 -0.61
C TYR A 139 5.04 6.08 -0.01
N GLU A 140 5.54 6.00 1.22
CA GLU A 140 6.25 7.11 1.87
C GLU A 140 7.53 7.45 1.10
N ALA A 141 8.31 6.46 0.68
CA ALA A 141 9.48 6.66 -0.16
C ALA A 141 9.13 7.33 -1.49
N MET A 142 8.05 6.88 -2.15
CA MET A 142 7.62 7.47 -3.42
C MET A 142 7.11 8.91 -3.25
N LEU A 143 6.32 9.18 -2.22
CA LEU A 143 5.78 10.52 -1.93
C LEU A 143 6.84 11.53 -1.48
N ALA A 144 8.01 11.07 -1.01
CA ALA A 144 9.13 11.96 -0.71
C ALA A 144 9.75 12.62 -1.95
N GLN A 145 9.50 12.05 -3.13
CA GLN A 145 10.03 12.53 -4.40
C GLN A 145 9.19 13.65 -5.01
N PRO A 146 9.82 14.50 -5.85
CA PRO A 146 9.09 15.39 -6.72
C PRO A 146 8.20 14.60 -7.69
N GLY A 147 7.03 15.15 -8.04
CA GLY A 147 6.14 14.57 -9.05
C GLY A 147 4.69 14.43 -8.57
N GLY A 148 4.47 14.29 -7.26
CA GLY A 148 3.12 14.30 -6.67
C GLY A 148 2.18 13.24 -7.25
N PRO A 149 2.53 11.94 -7.23
CA PRO A 149 1.67 10.88 -7.74
C PRO A 149 0.31 10.88 -7.04
N SER A 150 -0.74 10.56 -7.79
CA SER A 150 -2.04 10.23 -7.22
C SER A 150 -1.99 8.88 -6.49
N SER A 151 -3.03 8.56 -5.71
CA SER A 151 -3.14 7.23 -5.09
C SER A 151 -3.22 6.11 -6.13
N LEU A 152 -3.82 6.38 -7.30
CA LEU A 152 -3.90 5.41 -8.38
C LEU A 152 -2.52 5.14 -8.99
N ASP A 153 -1.73 6.20 -9.21
CA ASP A 153 -0.36 6.08 -9.70
C ASP A 153 0.53 5.26 -8.76
N LEU A 154 0.37 5.45 -7.44
CA LEU A 154 1.08 4.67 -6.43
C LEU A 154 0.68 3.20 -6.45
N ASP A 155 -0.62 2.90 -6.54
CA ASP A 155 -1.13 1.54 -6.65
C ASP A 155 -0.60 0.86 -7.93
N GLU A 156 -0.74 1.51 -9.08
CA GLU A 156 -0.31 0.97 -10.38
C GLU A 156 1.20 0.77 -10.42
N TRP A 157 1.99 1.67 -9.85
CA TRP A 157 3.43 1.48 -9.74
C TRP A 157 3.78 0.33 -8.79
N PHE A 158 3.24 0.33 -7.58
CA PHE A 158 3.58 -0.68 -6.56
C PHE A 158 3.20 -2.07 -7.02
N PHE A 159 1.93 -2.29 -7.38
CA PHE A 159 1.49 -3.61 -7.81
C PHE A 159 2.01 -3.96 -9.20
N GLY A 160 2.16 -2.97 -10.09
CA GLY A 160 2.50 -3.12 -11.50
C GLY A 160 3.99 -3.25 -11.86
N GLN A 161 4.89 -2.73 -11.02
CA GLN A 161 6.27 -2.48 -11.46
C GLN A 161 7.31 -2.93 -10.44
N THR A 162 6.90 -3.29 -9.22
CA THR A 162 7.82 -3.63 -8.14
C THR A 162 7.88 -5.14 -7.91
N THR A 163 9.01 -5.60 -7.37
CA THR A 163 9.20 -6.96 -6.87
C THR A 163 8.27 -7.21 -5.68
N ALA A 164 8.11 -6.23 -4.79
CA ALA A 164 7.15 -6.31 -3.68
C ALA A 164 5.71 -6.59 -4.18
N GLY A 165 5.28 -5.91 -5.24
CA GLY A 165 3.98 -6.14 -5.89
C GLY A 165 3.84 -7.58 -6.39
N ALA A 166 4.84 -8.11 -7.09
CA ALA A 166 4.85 -9.51 -7.55
C ALA A 166 4.78 -10.51 -6.37
N VAL A 167 5.51 -10.23 -5.28
CA VAL A 167 5.44 -11.03 -4.05
C VAL A 167 4.03 -11.02 -3.47
N PHE A 168 3.34 -9.86 -3.43
CA PHE A 168 1.96 -9.78 -2.94
C PHE A 168 1.00 -10.66 -3.75
N PHE A 169 1.13 -10.68 -5.07
CA PHE A 169 0.34 -11.58 -5.93
C PHE A 169 0.66 -13.06 -5.69
N GLY A 170 1.94 -13.40 -5.52
CA GLY A 170 2.35 -14.76 -5.16
C GLY A 170 1.74 -15.22 -3.84
N VAL A 171 1.79 -14.37 -2.81
CA VAL A 171 1.22 -14.69 -1.48
C VAL A 171 -0.30 -14.76 -1.54
N GLN A 172 -0.95 -13.86 -2.29
CA GLN A 172 -2.39 -13.94 -2.52
C GLN A 172 -2.80 -15.30 -3.10
N LYS A 173 -2.05 -15.82 -4.08
CA LYS A 173 -2.32 -17.13 -4.65
C LYS A 173 -2.21 -18.25 -3.61
N VAL A 174 -1.15 -18.24 -2.81
CA VAL A 174 -0.96 -19.21 -1.71
C VAL A 174 -2.13 -19.18 -0.72
N LEU A 175 -2.61 -17.99 -0.33
CA LEU A 175 -3.74 -17.86 0.59
C LEU A 175 -5.08 -18.29 -0.02
N LEU A 176 -5.28 -18.08 -1.31
CA LEU A 176 -6.50 -18.49 -2.01
C LEU A 176 -6.58 -20.00 -2.22
N ASP A 177 -5.43 -20.66 -2.33
CA ASP A 177 -5.32 -22.11 -2.49
C ASP A 177 -5.35 -22.87 -1.14
N ASP A 178 -5.34 -22.17 -0.01
CA ASP A 178 -5.39 -22.74 1.34
C ASP A 178 -6.80 -23.17 1.76
N ASP A 179 -6.91 -24.17 2.65
CA ASP A 179 -8.20 -24.69 3.12
C ASP A 179 -8.85 -23.85 4.25
N ASP A 180 -8.11 -22.95 4.92
CA ASP A 180 -8.65 -22.07 5.98
C ASP A 180 -9.42 -20.89 5.34
N GLU A 181 -10.72 -20.80 5.62
CA GLU A 181 -11.60 -19.75 5.10
C GLU A 181 -11.12 -18.32 5.43
N ILE A 182 -10.41 -18.14 6.56
CA ILE A 182 -9.88 -16.83 6.93
C ILE A 182 -8.65 -16.48 6.09
N ASN A 183 -7.79 -17.45 5.77
CA ASN A 183 -6.67 -17.24 4.84
C ASN A 183 -7.19 -16.84 3.46
N GLN A 184 -8.18 -17.57 2.94
CA GLN A 184 -8.85 -17.23 1.69
C GLN A 184 -9.45 -15.81 1.71
N PHE A 185 -10.11 -15.44 2.80
CA PHE A 185 -10.67 -14.09 2.97
C PHE A 185 -9.59 -13.00 2.95
N VAL A 186 -8.47 -13.22 3.64
CA VAL A 186 -7.33 -12.29 3.64
C VAL A 186 -6.73 -12.15 2.24
N GLY A 187 -6.51 -13.27 1.54
CA GLY A 187 -6.02 -13.28 0.16
C GLY A 187 -6.94 -12.52 -0.79
N LYS A 188 -8.25 -12.72 -0.68
CA LYS A 188 -9.25 -12.09 -1.56
C LYS A 188 -9.44 -10.60 -1.31
N GLU A 189 -9.46 -10.17 -0.06
CA GLU A 189 -10.00 -8.84 0.30
C GLU A 189 -8.98 -7.91 0.97
N ARG A 190 -7.82 -8.40 1.42
CA ARG A 190 -6.98 -7.63 2.37
C ARG A 190 -5.55 -7.38 1.93
N LEU A 191 -4.99 -8.13 0.99
CA LEU A 191 -3.62 -7.88 0.53
C LEU A 191 -3.55 -6.86 -0.61
N ILE A 192 -4.38 -7.07 -1.64
CA ILE A 192 -4.37 -6.31 -2.90
C ILE A 192 -5.70 -5.56 -3.07
N PRO A 193 -5.69 -4.23 -3.30
CA PRO A 193 -6.89 -3.45 -3.58
C PRO A 193 -7.69 -4.02 -4.75
N ARG A 194 -9.03 -4.01 -4.68
CA ARG A 194 -9.89 -4.60 -5.72
C ARG A 194 -9.67 -4.02 -7.11
N ASN A 195 -9.35 -2.72 -7.20
CA ASN A 195 -9.00 -2.03 -8.44
C ASN A 195 -7.61 -2.40 -9.00
N GLN A 196 -6.87 -3.32 -8.36
CA GLN A 196 -5.57 -3.80 -8.85
C GLN A 196 -5.57 -5.32 -9.11
N GLN A 197 -6.64 -6.02 -8.75
CA GLN A 197 -6.72 -7.49 -8.87
C GLN A 197 -6.87 -8.00 -10.32
N TYR A 198 -7.06 -7.13 -11.31
CA TYR A 198 -7.14 -7.53 -12.73
C TYR A 198 -5.77 -7.62 -13.41
N TRP A 199 -4.70 -7.24 -12.72
CA TRP A 199 -3.33 -7.15 -13.24
C TRP A 199 -2.45 -8.22 -12.60
N SER A 200 -2.78 -9.51 -12.61
CA SER A 200 -1.81 -10.51 -12.12
C SER A 200 -0.61 -10.57 -13.10
N PRO A 201 0.63 -10.22 -12.71
CA PRO A 201 1.81 -10.35 -13.59
C PRO A 201 2.30 -11.80 -13.73
N LEU A 202 1.65 -12.75 -13.07
CA LEU A 202 2.06 -14.16 -13.00
C LEU A 202 1.24 -15.09 -13.93
N ASP A 203 0.41 -14.52 -14.81
CA ASP A 203 -0.33 -15.23 -15.87
C ASP A 203 0.34 -15.12 -17.25
#